data_AF-A0A2V1C6A6-F1
#
_entry.id   AF-A0A2V1C6A6-F1
#
_cell.length_a   1.000
_cell.length_b   1.000
_cell.length_c   1.000
_cell.angle_alpha   90.00
_cell.angle_beta   90.00
_cell.angle_gamma   90.00
#
_symmetry.space_group_name_H-M   'P 1'
#
loop_
_entity.id
_entity.type
_entity.pdbx_description
1 polymer ?
#
loop_
_entity_poly.entity_id
_entity_poly.type
_entity_poly.pdbx_seq_one_letter_code
_entity_poly.pdbx_strand_id
1 'polypeptide(L)'
;EIRTKFPVARIKRIMQADEEVGKVAQVTPVAVSKALELFMIALVGGAADKAREKGGKKVTAQHLKSVVLGSEQFDFLAEIVGRV
;
A
#
# COMPACT_ATOMS: atom_id res chain seq x y z
N GLU A 1 -10.95 -15.17 -16.76
CA GLU A 1 -9.58 -14.63 -16.61
C GLU A 1 -9.51 -13.77 -15.35
N ILE A 2 -8.49 -13.95 -14.49
CA ILE A 2 -8.31 -13.09 -13.32
C ILE A 2 -7.65 -11.79 -13.78
N ARG A 3 -8.44 -10.71 -13.88
CA ARG A 3 -7.93 -9.39 -14.26
C ARG A 3 -7.25 -8.73 -13.06
N THR A 4 -5.93 -8.58 -13.13
CA THR A 4 -5.15 -7.86 -12.11
C THR A 4 -5.04 -6.39 -12.47
N LYS A 5 -5.08 -5.50 -11.46
CA LYS A 5 -4.92 -4.05 -11.67
C LYS A 5 -3.47 -3.61 -11.74
N PHE A 6 -2.54 -4.45 -11.25
CA PHE A 6 -1.12 -4.14 -11.17
C PHE A 6 -0.29 -5.16 -11.96
N PRO A 7 0.86 -4.77 -12.54
CA PRO A 7 1.72 -5.68 -13.28
C PRO A 7 2.29 -6.79 -12.40
N VAL A 8 1.78 -8.01 -12.57
CA VAL A 8 2.17 -9.23 -11.84
C VAL A 8 3.69 -9.46 -11.88
N ALA A 9 4.33 -9.20 -13.03
CA ALA A 9 5.77 -9.33 -13.20
C ALA A 9 6.57 -8.35 -12.33
N ARG A 10 6.06 -7.13 -12.12
CA ARG A 10 6.72 -6.13 -11.26
C ARG A 10 6.59 -6.50 -9.79
N ILE A 11 5.42 -6.98 -9.38
CA ILE A 11 5.19 -7.51 -8.02
C ILE A 11 6.17 -8.65 -7.73
N LYS A 12 6.29 -9.63 -8.65
CA LYS A 12 7.24 -10.73 -8.51
C LYS A 12 8.68 -10.23 -8.34
N ARG A 13 9.12 -9.25 -9.13
CA ARG A 13 10.48 -8.66 -9.00
C ARG A 13 10.72 -7.98 -7.65
N ILE A 14 9.70 -7.30 -7.09
CA ILE A 14 9.81 -6.68 -5.77
C ILE A 14 9.89 -7.75 -4.68
N MET A 15 9.06 -8.80 -4.76
CA MET A 15 9.12 -9.92 -3.82
C MET A 15 10.49 -10.61 -3.83
N GLN A 16 11.08 -10.80 -5.00
CA GLN A 16 12.40 -11.44 -5.17
C GLN A 16 13.58 -10.46 -5.02
N ALA A 17 13.32 -9.21 -4.62
CA ALA A 17 14.40 -8.31 -4.19
C ALA A 17 14.90 -8.66 -2.78
N ASP A 18 14.10 -9.41 -2.02
CA ASP A 18 14.51 -10.06 -0.79
C ASP A 18 15.25 -11.36 -1.15
N GLU A 19 16.52 -11.45 -0.74
CA GLU A 19 17.41 -12.57 -1.06
C GLU A 19 16.95 -13.90 -0.42
N GLU A 20 16.15 -13.83 0.65
CA GLU A 20 15.57 -15.02 1.30
C GLU A 20 14.40 -15.60 0.49
N VAL A 21 13.86 -14.86 -0.48
CA VAL A 21 12.72 -15.28 -1.31
C VAL A 21 13.20 -15.99 -2.58
N GLY A 22 13.10 -17.33 -2.56
CA GLY A 22 13.41 -18.19 -3.70
C GLY A 22 12.36 -18.21 -4.82
N LYS A 23 11.90 -19.41 -5.20
CA LYS A 23 10.90 -19.60 -6.26
C LYS A 23 9.51 -19.22 -5.76
N VAL A 24 8.83 -18.33 -6.48
CA VAL A 24 7.46 -17.89 -6.18
C VAL A 24 6.46 -18.57 -7.09
N ALA A 25 5.41 -19.19 -6.51
CA ALA A 25 4.31 -19.78 -7.27
C ALA A 25 3.52 -18.72 -8.05
N GLN A 26 3.04 -19.04 -9.25
CA GLN A 26 2.37 -18.08 -10.17
C GLN A 26 1.15 -17.38 -9.54
N VAL A 27 0.43 -18.06 -8.65
CA VAL A 27 -0.75 -17.50 -7.98
C VAL A 27 -0.40 -16.43 -6.94
N THR A 28 0.82 -16.44 -6.39
CA THR A 28 1.22 -15.56 -5.28
C THR A 28 1.22 -14.09 -5.69
N PRO A 29 1.89 -13.67 -6.78
CA PRO A 29 1.90 -12.27 -7.18
C PRO A 29 0.52 -11.78 -7.66
N VAL A 30 -0.35 -12.69 -8.13
CA VAL A 30 -1.74 -12.38 -8.47
C VAL A 30 -2.56 -12.06 -7.21
N ALA A 31 -2.42 -12.87 -6.16
CA ALA A 31 -3.05 -12.60 -4.87
C ALA A 31 -2.54 -11.30 -4.24
N VAL A 32 -1.23 -11.07 -4.28
CA VAL A 32 -0.60 -9.82 -3.81
C VAL A 32 -1.11 -8.62 -4.61
N SER A 33 -1.35 -8.75 -5.92
CA SER A 33 -1.96 -7.67 -6.70
C SER A 33 -3.34 -7.26 -6.16
N LYS A 34 -4.13 -8.21 -5.66
CA LYS A 34 -5.45 -7.91 -5.08
C LYS A 34 -5.32 -7.31 -3.68
N ALA A 35 -4.41 -7.84 -2.87
CA ALA A 35 -4.11 -7.28 -1.56
C ALA A 35 -3.61 -5.83 -1.68
N LEU A 36 -2.73 -5.54 -2.64
CA LEU A 36 -2.23 -4.20 -2.93
C LEU A 36 -3.37 -3.24 -3.33
N GLU A 37 -4.36 -3.71 -4.09
CA GLU A 37 -5.54 -2.90 -4.43
C GLU A 37 -6.31 -2.50 -3.17
N LEU A 38 -6.59 -3.46 -2.28
CA LEU A 38 -7.32 -3.21 -1.03
C LEU A 38 -6.51 -2.30 -0.09
N PHE A 39 -5.20 -2.52 0.00
CA PHE A 39 -4.28 -1.69 0.76
C PHE A 39 -4.30 -0.23 0.26
N MET A 40 -4.21 0.00 -1.05
CA MET A 40 -4.26 1.35 -1.64
C MET A 40 -5.60 2.04 -1.39
N ILE A 41 -6.72 1.31 -1.47
CA ILE A 41 -8.05 1.84 -1.16
C ILE A 41 -8.12 2.28 0.31
N ALA A 42 -7.68 1.43 1.23
CA ALA A 42 -7.72 1.74 2.66
C ALA A 42 -6.84 2.96 3.01
N LEU A 43 -5.59 2.97 2.55
CA LEU A 43 -4.64 4.03 2.87
C LEU A 43 -5.04 5.38 2.25
N VAL A 44 -5.34 5.41 0.94
CA VAL A 44 -5.69 6.65 0.24
C VAL A 44 -7.09 7.12 0.63
N GLY A 45 -8.03 6.20 0.88
CA GLY A 45 -9.36 6.51 1.41
C GLY A 45 -9.27 7.22 2.75
N GLY A 46 -8.56 6.63 3.71
CA GLY A 46 -8.32 7.28 5.01
C GLY A 46 -7.64 8.64 4.88
N ALA A 47 -6.68 8.78 3.95
CA ALA A 47 -5.98 10.06 3.77
C ALA A 47 -6.89 11.13 3.13
N ALA A 48 -7.81 10.72 2.26
CA ALA A 48 -8.85 11.59 1.73
C ALA A 48 -9.83 12.02 2.82
N ASP A 49 -10.20 11.13 3.74
CA ASP A 49 -11.06 11.48 4.87
C ASP A 49 -10.37 12.46 5.81
N LYS A 50 -9.08 12.26 6.13
CA LYS A 50 -8.27 13.24 6.88
C LYS A 50 -8.15 14.59 6.18
N ALA A 51 -8.10 14.61 4.85
CA ALA A 51 -8.12 15.87 4.10
C ALA A 51 -9.47 16.57 4.26
N ARG A 52 -10.58 15.83 4.14
CA ARG A 52 -11.96 16.36 4.25
C ARG A 52 -12.28 16.86 5.65
N GLU A 53 -11.83 16.15 6.69
CA GLU A 53 -11.96 16.59 8.10
C GLU A 53 -11.37 17.99 8.31
N LYS A 54 -10.32 18.35 7.57
CA LYS A 54 -9.67 19.67 7.61
C LYS A 54 -10.24 20.67 6.57
N GLY A 55 -11.35 20.34 5.91
CA GLY A 55 -11.96 21.15 4.84
C GLY A 55 -11.15 21.18 3.53
N GLY A 56 -10.14 20.33 3.40
CA GLY A 56 -9.26 20.27 2.24
C GLY A 56 -9.84 19.42 1.10
N LYS A 57 -9.51 19.80 -0.14
CA LYS A 57 -9.83 19.02 -1.36
C LYS A 57 -8.61 18.28 -1.94
N LYS A 58 -7.45 18.41 -1.30
CA LYS A 58 -6.18 17.82 -1.75
C LYS A 58 -5.64 16.88 -0.68
N VAL A 59 -5.26 15.68 -1.09
CA VAL A 59 -4.51 14.75 -0.24
C VAL A 59 -3.05 15.18 -0.25
N THR A 60 -2.45 15.28 0.94
CA THR A 60 -1.04 15.62 1.14
C THR A 60 -0.35 14.47 1.88
N ALA A 61 0.98 14.47 1.89
CA ALA A 61 1.73 13.46 2.61
C ALA A 61 1.46 13.48 4.13
N GLN A 62 1.11 14.64 4.70
CA GLN A 62 0.71 14.73 6.11
C GLN A 62 -0.60 13.99 6.42
N HIS A 63 -1.53 13.90 5.46
CA HIS A 63 -2.74 13.09 5.65
C HIS A 63 -2.42 11.60 5.65
N LEU A 64 -1.53 11.14 4.77
CA LEU A 64 -1.04 9.76 4.77
C LEU A 64 -0.33 9.42 6.08
N LYS A 65 0.56 10.31 6.55
CA LYS A 65 1.25 10.15 7.85
C LYS A 65 0.25 10.02 9.00
N SER A 66 -0.80 10.85 9.02
CA SER A 66 -1.84 10.80 10.05
C SER A 66 -2.60 9.47 10.07
N VAL A 67 -2.87 8.89 8.89
CA VAL A 67 -3.54 7.59 8.78
C VAL A 67 -2.64 6.45 9.24
N VAL A 68 -1.36 6.48 8.83
CA VAL A 68 -0.38 5.45 9.21
C VAL A 68 -0.17 5.44 10.72
N LEU A 69 0.06 6.60 11.34
CA LEU A 69 0.29 6.70 12.79
C LEU A 69 -0.99 6.45 13.62
N GLY A 70 -2.16 6.52 13.00
CA GLY A 70 -3.46 6.30 13.66
C GLY A 70 -3.96 4.86 13.59
N SER A 71 -3.22 3.93 12.96
CA SER A 71 -3.67 2.55 12.72
C SER A 71 -2.52 1.56 12.93
N GLU A 72 -2.69 0.65 13.89
CA GLU A 72 -1.72 -0.43 14.16
C GLU A 72 -1.47 -1.31 12.92
N GLN A 73 -2.49 -1.49 12.07
CA GLN A 73 -2.37 -2.26 10.82
C GLN A 73 -1.35 -1.65 9.84
N PHE A 74 -1.05 -0.35 9.97
CA PHE A 74 -0.10 0.36 9.12
C PHE A 74 1.26 0.61 9.79
N ASP A 75 1.54 0.04 10.96
CA ASP A 75 2.77 0.29 11.72
C ASP A 75 4.06 -0.02 10.91
N PHE A 76 4.00 -1.00 10.00
CA PHE A 76 5.09 -1.31 9.07
C PHE A 76 5.52 -0.14 8.17
N LEU A 77 4.72 0.94 8.09
CA LEU A 77 5.00 2.16 7.34
C LEU A 77 5.48 3.32 8.23
N ALA A 78 5.48 3.18 9.56
CA ALA A 78 5.77 4.26 10.49
C ALA A 78 7.14 4.91 10.22
N GLU A 79 8.17 4.10 9.98
CA GLU A 79 9.51 4.60 9.65
C GLU A 79 9.53 5.37 8.33
N ILE A 80 8.80 4.88 7.30
CA ILE A 80 8.74 5.49 5.97
C ILE A 80 8.09 6.87 6.05
N VAL A 81 6.95 6.99 6.75
CA VAL A 81 6.26 8.28 6.90
C VAL A 81 6.94 9.20 7.91
N GLY A 82 7.80 8.66 8.79
CA GLY A 82 8.63 9.44 9.70
C GLY A 82 9.61 10.37 8.98
N ARG A 83 10.02 10.00 7.75
CA ARG A 83 10.93 10.78 6.89
C ARG A 83 10.24 11.92 6.12
N VAL A 84 8.92 12.06 6.26
CA VAL A 84 8.07 13.06 5.59
C VAL A 84 7.48 14.05 6.58
#